data_AF-A0A8T2ZI18-F1
#
_entry.id   AF-A0A8T2ZI18-F1
#
_cell.length_a   1.000
_cell.length_b   1.000
_cell.length_c   1.000
_cell.angle_alpha   90.00
_cell.angle_beta   90.00
_cell.angle_gamma   90.00
#
_symmetry.space_group_name_H-M   'P 1'
#
loop_
_entity.id
_entity.type
_entity.pdbx_description
1 polymer ?
#
loop_
_entity_poly.entity_id
_entity_poly.type
_entity_poly.pdbx_seq_one_letter_code
_entity_poly.pdbx_strand_id
1 'polypeptide(L)'
;MDVSGEYVLKLKHEIEEQCAEAFPASADRERVKSCLSELGDVSSTFKQALNAGMEQLVATVTPRIRPVLDSVATISYELSEAEYADNEVNDPWVQRLLHSVETNVSWLQPLMTANNYDSFVHLVIDFIVKRLEVIMMQKRFSQLGGLQLDRDVRALVSHFSSMTQRTVRDKFARLTQMATILNLEKVSEILDFWGENSGPMTWRLTPAEVRRVLGLRVDFKPEAIAALKL
;
A
#
# COMPACT_ATOMS: atom_id res chain seq x y z
N MET A 1 13.03 -20.93 -1.99
CA MET A 1 11.94 -20.96 -1.00
C MET A 1 10.59 -20.82 -1.68
N ASP A 2 10.34 -19.75 -2.44
CA ASP A 2 9.10 -19.56 -3.21
C ASP A 2 8.78 -20.77 -4.13
N VAL A 3 9.60 -21.00 -5.17
CA VAL A 3 9.45 -22.15 -6.10
C VAL A 3 9.47 -23.50 -5.37
N SER A 4 10.33 -23.65 -4.36
CA SER A 4 10.44 -24.87 -3.56
C SER A 4 9.15 -25.18 -2.80
N GLY A 5 8.49 -24.16 -2.22
CA GLY A 5 7.23 -24.31 -1.51
C GLY A 5 6.08 -24.74 -2.41
N GLU A 6 6.06 -24.26 -3.66
CA GLU A 6 5.11 -24.72 -4.69
C GLU A 6 5.38 -26.17 -5.12
N TYR A 7 6.64 -26.54 -5.34
CA TYR A 7 7.00 -27.91 -5.74
C TYR A 7 6.72 -28.93 -4.66
N VAL A 8 6.91 -28.58 -3.37
CA VAL A 8 6.52 -29.47 -2.26
C VAL A 8 5.02 -29.77 -2.28
N LEU A 9 4.17 -28.77 -2.58
CA LEU A 9 2.72 -28.98 -2.68
C LEU A 9 2.33 -29.79 -3.92
N LYS A 10 2.98 -29.55 -5.06
CA LYS A 10 2.76 -30.35 -6.28
C LYS A 10 3.14 -31.81 -6.07
N LEU A 11 4.34 -32.04 -5.52
CA LEU A 11 4.83 -33.38 -5.19
C LEU A 11 3.88 -34.08 -4.21
N LYS A 12 3.42 -33.38 -3.17
CA LYS A 12 2.42 -33.91 -2.23
C LYS A 12 1.17 -34.38 -2.97
N HIS A 13 0.62 -33.54 -3.85
CA HIS A 13 -0.61 -33.86 -4.59
C HIS A 13 -0.43 -35.05 -5.54
N GLU A 14 0.67 -35.09 -6.29
CA GLU A 14 0.97 -36.19 -7.21
C GLU A 14 1.15 -37.53 -6.46
N ILE A 15 1.78 -37.51 -5.28
CA ILE A 15 1.90 -38.73 -4.45
C ILE A 15 0.53 -39.15 -3.90
N GLU A 16 -0.31 -38.21 -3.46
CA GLU A 16 -1.68 -38.51 -2.99
C GLU A 16 -2.51 -39.18 -4.09
N GLU A 17 -2.41 -38.70 -5.34
CA GLU A 17 -3.10 -39.26 -6.50
C GLU A 17 -2.60 -40.67 -6.84
N GLN A 18 -1.27 -40.86 -6.97
CA GLN A 18 -0.70 -42.17 -7.24
C GLN A 18 -0.96 -43.19 -6.12
N CYS A 19 -1.06 -42.75 -4.87
CA CYS A 19 -1.40 -43.64 -3.77
C CYS A 19 -2.84 -44.14 -3.82
N ALA A 20 -3.76 -43.38 -4.42
CA ALA A 20 -5.13 -43.84 -4.63
C ALA A 20 -5.18 -45.04 -5.59
N GLU A 21 -4.27 -45.08 -6.57
CA GLU A 21 -4.15 -46.18 -7.54
C GLU A 21 -3.31 -47.35 -7.01
N ALA A 22 -2.20 -47.07 -6.32
CA ALA A 22 -1.25 -48.09 -5.86
C ALA A 22 -1.73 -48.88 -4.62
N PHE A 23 -2.53 -48.27 -3.75
CA PHE A 23 -2.98 -48.88 -2.49
C PHE A 23 -4.50 -49.05 -2.44
N PRO A 24 -5.04 -50.26 -2.71
CA PRO A 24 -6.48 -50.50 -2.66
C PRO A 24 -7.05 -50.46 -1.22
N ALA A 25 -6.24 -50.74 -0.20
CA ALA A 25 -6.68 -50.71 1.20
C ALA A 25 -6.76 -49.26 1.74
N SER A 26 -7.85 -48.95 2.47
CA SER A 26 -8.06 -47.60 3.05
C SER A 26 -7.01 -47.23 4.09
N ALA A 27 -6.59 -48.19 4.92
CA ALA A 27 -5.66 -47.94 6.02
C ALA A 27 -4.26 -47.55 5.53
N ASP A 28 -3.79 -48.13 4.42
CA ASP A 28 -2.48 -47.79 3.85
C ASP A 28 -2.48 -46.39 3.22
N ARG A 29 -3.60 -46.02 2.58
CA ARG A 29 -3.83 -44.66 2.06
C ARG A 29 -3.82 -43.61 3.16
N GLU A 30 -4.42 -43.89 4.31
CA GLU A 30 -4.40 -42.98 5.47
C GLU A 30 -3.00 -42.81 6.06
N ARG A 31 -2.21 -43.87 6.15
CA ARG A 31 -0.81 -43.80 6.61
C ARG A 31 0.04 -42.92 5.71
N VAL A 32 -0.08 -43.09 4.39
CA VAL A 32 0.64 -42.24 3.43
C VAL A 32 0.19 -40.79 3.55
N LYS A 33 -1.13 -40.54 3.64
CA LYS A 33 -1.67 -39.19 3.85
C LYS A 33 -1.13 -38.54 5.13
N SER A 34 -0.94 -39.31 6.20
CA SER A 34 -0.28 -38.84 7.42
C SER A 34 1.16 -38.40 7.16
N CYS A 35 1.98 -39.19 6.47
CA CYS A 35 3.35 -38.80 6.13
C CYS A 35 3.38 -37.57 5.21
N LEU A 36 2.44 -37.46 4.27
CA LEU A 36 2.31 -36.34 3.35
C LEU A 36 1.80 -35.05 4.04
N SER A 37 1.25 -35.15 5.24
CA SER A 37 0.89 -33.97 6.03
C SER A 37 2.14 -33.16 6.40
N GLU A 38 3.25 -33.83 6.73
CA GLU A 38 4.53 -33.20 7.07
C GLU A 38 5.12 -32.41 5.89
N LEU A 39 4.90 -32.86 4.64
CA LEU A 39 5.27 -32.06 3.45
C LEU A 39 4.48 -30.75 3.37
N GLY A 40 3.22 -30.77 3.79
CA GLY A 40 2.42 -29.54 3.94
C GLY A 40 3.06 -28.57 4.92
N ASP A 41 3.57 -29.08 6.04
CA ASP A 41 4.26 -28.28 7.07
C ASP A 41 5.60 -27.72 6.58
N VAL A 42 6.33 -28.46 5.74
CA VAL A 42 7.54 -27.93 5.09
C VAL A 42 7.21 -26.76 4.16
N SER A 43 6.12 -26.85 3.39
CA SER A 43 5.67 -25.73 2.54
C SER A 43 5.30 -24.49 3.37
N SER A 44 4.61 -24.68 4.51
CA SER A 44 4.29 -23.58 5.41
C SER A 44 5.56 -22.95 6.01
N THR A 45 6.55 -23.78 6.38
CA THR A 45 7.86 -23.33 6.87
C THR A 45 8.61 -22.52 5.80
N PHE A 46 8.61 -22.96 4.53
CA PHE A 46 9.21 -22.18 3.44
C PHE A 46 8.53 -20.82 3.26
N LYS A 47 7.20 -20.74 3.36
CA LYS A 47 6.46 -19.46 3.28
C LYS A 47 6.83 -18.53 4.43
N GLN A 48 6.93 -19.04 5.66
CA GLN A 48 7.34 -18.25 6.82
C GLN A 48 8.78 -17.71 6.66
N ALA A 49 9.72 -18.58 6.27
CA ALA A 49 11.11 -18.18 6.03
C ALA A 49 11.23 -17.15 4.89
N LEU A 50 10.45 -17.32 3.82
CA LEU A 50 10.37 -16.37 2.72
C LEU A 50 9.87 -15.00 3.19
N ASN A 51 8.76 -14.96 3.94
CA ASN A 51 8.19 -13.70 4.45
C ASN A 51 9.19 -12.99 5.38
N ALA A 52 9.82 -13.71 6.31
CA ALA A 52 10.84 -13.14 7.18
C ALA A 52 12.04 -12.60 6.39
N GLY A 53 12.49 -13.31 5.35
CA GLY A 53 13.54 -12.84 4.46
C GLY A 53 13.16 -11.58 3.67
N MET A 54 11.90 -11.48 3.22
CA MET A 54 11.39 -10.29 2.53
C MET A 54 11.33 -9.08 3.46
N GLU A 55 10.85 -9.25 4.69
CA GLU A 55 10.84 -8.18 5.69
C GLU A 55 12.25 -7.69 6.00
N GLN A 56 13.22 -8.60 6.14
CA GLN A 56 14.63 -8.25 6.32
C GLN A 56 15.19 -7.48 5.12
N LEU A 57 14.91 -7.93 3.89
CA LEU A 57 15.32 -7.23 2.68
C LEU A 57 14.76 -5.81 2.62
N VAL A 58 13.47 -5.63 2.91
CA VAL A 58 12.80 -4.32 2.97
C VAL A 58 13.43 -3.44 4.05
N ALA A 59 13.80 -4.01 5.20
CA ALA A 59 14.49 -3.29 6.27
C ALA A 59 15.89 -2.76 5.85
N THR A 60 16.51 -3.34 4.82
CA THR A 60 17.77 -2.80 4.25
C THR A 60 17.54 -1.68 3.23
N VAL A 61 16.38 -1.65 2.57
CA VAL A 61 16.04 -0.71 1.50
C VAL A 61 15.36 0.55 2.02
N THR A 62 14.41 0.40 2.93
CA THR A 62 13.62 1.51 3.49
C THR A 62 14.45 2.62 4.15
N PRO A 63 15.59 2.36 4.85
CA PRO A 63 16.44 3.42 5.38
C PRO A 63 17.05 4.33 4.31
N ARG A 64 17.19 3.85 3.07
CA ARG A 64 17.73 4.64 1.94
C ARG A 64 16.69 5.56 1.32
N ILE A 65 15.43 5.17 1.37
CA ILE A 65 14.28 5.96 0.89
C ILE A 65 13.85 7.00 1.93
N ARG A 66 14.02 6.67 3.21
CA ARG A 66 13.57 7.49 4.34
C ARG A 66 13.99 8.97 4.30
N PRO A 67 15.24 9.35 3.95
CA PRO A 67 15.63 10.76 3.91
C PRO A 67 14.80 11.59 2.92
N VAL A 68 14.44 11.00 1.77
CA VAL A 68 13.59 11.66 0.78
C VAL A 68 12.18 11.85 1.33
N LEU A 69 11.62 10.83 1.99
CA LEU A 69 10.32 10.95 2.67
C LEU A 69 10.34 12.01 3.77
N ASP A 70 11.40 12.06 4.57
CA ASP A 70 11.53 13.04 5.65
C ASP A 70 11.63 14.47 5.11
N SER A 71 12.20 14.66 3.91
CA SER A 71 12.18 15.97 3.23
C SER A 71 10.78 16.43 2.82
N VAL A 72 9.82 15.52 2.63
CA VAL A 72 8.42 15.89 2.33
C VAL A 72 7.82 16.72 3.47
N ALA A 73 8.29 16.54 4.71
CA ALA A 73 7.81 17.32 5.84
C ALA A 73 7.99 18.84 5.67
N THR A 74 9.03 19.28 4.93
CA THR A 74 9.33 20.70 4.71
C THR A 74 8.57 21.33 3.55
N ILE A 75 7.88 20.53 2.73
CA ILE A 75 7.11 21.03 1.57
C ILE A 75 5.78 21.63 2.04
N SER A 76 5.48 22.86 1.61
CA SER A 76 4.20 23.51 1.93
C SER A 76 3.06 22.95 1.06
N TYR A 77 1.87 22.83 1.65
CA TYR A 77 0.61 22.64 0.94
C TYR A 77 -0.36 23.81 1.20
N GLU A 78 0.10 24.88 1.86
CA GLU A 78 -0.60 26.16 1.89
C GLU A 78 -0.12 26.97 0.68
N LEU A 79 -0.70 26.66 -0.48
CA LEU A 79 -0.24 27.17 -1.77
C LEU A 79 -1.08 28.35 -2.25
N SER A 80 -0.41 29.34 -2.81
CA SER A 80 -0.95 30.36 -3.72
C SER A 80 -1.03 29.83 -5.16
N GLU A 81 -1.72 30.57 -6.04
CA GLU A 81 -1.79 30.22 -7.47
C GLU A 81 -0.41 30.17 -8.14
N ALA A 82 0.48 31.11 -7.79
CA ALA A 82 1.83 31.16 -8.35
C ALA A 82 2.68 29.96 -7.91
N GLU A 83 2.60 29.56 -6.65
CA GLU A 83 3.32 28.38 -6.13
C GLU A 83 2.73 27.07 -6.69
N TYR A 84 1.40 26.99 -6.82
CA TYR A 84 0.75 25.84 -7.45
C TYR A 84 1.19 25.70 -8.91
N ALA A 85 1.20 26.80 -9.67
CA ALA A 85 1.67 26.83 -11.06
C ALA A 85 3.16 26.44 -11.18
N ASP A 86 4.01 26.95 -10.29
CA ASP A 86 5.44 26.58 -10.25
C ASP A 86 5.62 25.09 -9.99
N ASN A 87 4.87 24.52 -9.04
CA ASN A 87 4.92 23.09 -8.73
C ASN A 87 4.46 22.20 -9.90
N GLU A 88 3.70 22.71 -10.89
CA GLU A 88 3.35 21.93 -12.09
C GLU A 88 4.53 21.75 -13.03
N VAL A 89 5.45 22.72 -13.03
CA VAL A 89 6.68 22.66 -13.84
C VAL A 89 7.81 22.02 -13.04
N ASN A 90 7.90 22.36 -11.77
CA ASN A 90 8.98 21.99 -10.85
C ASN A 90 8.42 21.10 -9.74
N ASP A 91 8.31 19.79 -9.99
CA ASP A 91 7.80 18.85 -8.99
C ASP A 91 8.60 18.96 -7.66
N PRO A 92 7.91 19.18 -6.52
CA PRO A 92 8.59 19.49 -5.27
C PRO A 92 9.24 18.27 -4.61
N TRP A 93 8.71 17.05 -4.81
CA TRP A 93 9.20 15.86 -4.11
C TRP A 93 8.84 14.51 -4.75
N VAL A 94 7.73 14.37 -5.48
CA VAL A 94 7.24 13.09 -5.98
C VAL A 94 8.26 12.43 -6.90
N GLN A 95 8.77 13.16 -7.90
CA GLN A 95 9.77 12.65 -8.84
C GLN A 95 11.05 12.22 -8.13
N ARG A 96 11.48 12.98 -7.11
CA ARG A 96 12.64 12.61 -6.30
C ARG A 96 12.40 11.31 -5.53
N LEU A 97 11.20 11.11 -4.97
CA LEU A 97 10.85 9.87 -4.30
C LEU A 97 10.81 8.70 -5.27
N LEU A 98 10.14 8.85 -6.42
CA LEU A 98 10.03 7.81 -7.43
C LEU A 98 11.43 7.37 -7.90
N HIS A 99 12.29 8.31 -8.23
CA HIS A 99 13.67 8.03 -8.62
C HIS A 99 14.47 7.32 -7.51
N SER A 100 14.30 7.72 -6.25
CA SER A 100 14.93 7.07 -5.10
C SER A 100 14.46 5.62 -4.96
N VAL A 101 13.18 5.35 -5.17
CA VAL A 101 12.62 3.99 -5.14
C VAL A 101 13.21 3.17 -6.28
N GLU A 102 13.14 3.64 -7.52
CA GLU A 102 13.68 2.93 -8.69
C GLU A 102 15.15 2.53 -8.49
N THR A 103 15.97 3.48 -8.03
CA THR A 103 17.39 3.25 -7.79
C THR A 103 17.65 2.15 -6.76
N ASN A 104 16.78 2.03 -5.75
CA ASN A 104 16.96 1.06 -4.67
C ASN A 104 16.23 -0.27 -4.89
N VAL A 105 15.24 -0.33 -5.78
CA VAL A 105 14.34 -1.47 -5.96
C VAL A 105 14.51 -2.16 -7.31
N SER A 106 14.64 -1.42 -8.42
CA SER A 106 14.51 -1.99 -9.77
C SER A 106 15.60 -3.02 -10.12
N TRP A 107 16.79 -2.91 -9.53
CA TRP A 107 17.88 -3.87 -9.75
C TRP A 107 17.61 -5.27 -9.15
N LEU A 108 16.67 -5.37 -8.20
CA LEU A 108 16.25 -6.66 -7.61
C LEU A 108 15.29 -7.43 -8.52
N GLN A 109 14.58 -6.75 -9.42
CA GLN A 109 13.59 -7.36 -10.31
C GLN A 109 14.13 -8.58 -11.09
N PRO A 110 15.28 -8.51 -11.80
CA PRO A 110 15.79 -9.67 -12.53
C PRO A 110 16.33 -10.80 -11.62
N LEU A 111 16.48 -10.55 -10.31
CA LEU A 111 17.03 -11.52 -9.34
C LEU A 111 15.93 -12.29 -8.59
N MET A 112 14.67 -11.95 -8.81
CA MET A 112 13.53 -12.47 -8.07
C MET A 112 12.52 -13.15 -9.01
N THR A 113 11.74 -14.07 -8.46
CA THR A 113 10.50 -14.50 -9.13
C THR A 113 9.52 -13.32 -9.18
N ALA A 114 8.59 -13.33 -10.15
CA ALA A 114 7.56 -12.29 -10.24
C ALA A 114 6.77 -12.16 -8.92
N ASN A 115 6.40 -13.29 -8.30
CA ASN A 115 5.67 -13.31 -7.03
C ASN A 115 6.47 -12.66 -5.88
N ASN A 116 7.77 -12.94 -5.81
CA ASN A 116 8.62 -12.34 -4.78
C ASN A 116 8.82 -10.85 -5.02
N TYR A 117 9.05 -10.44 -6.27
CA TYR A 117 9.21 -9.04 -6.60
C TYR A 117 7.94 -8.23 -6.30
N ASP A 118 6.78 -8.72 -6.68
CA ASP A 118 5.50 -8.09 -6.33
C ASP A 118 5.33 -7.95 -4.81
N SER A 119 5.58 -9.02 -4.04
CA SER A 119 5.48 -8.98 -2.57
C SER A 119 6.47 -7.97 -1.96
N PHE A 120 7.70 -7.92 -2.50
CA PHE A 120 8.72 -6.98 -2.08
C PHE A 120 8.31 -5.52 -2.36
N VAL A 121 7.87 -5.22 -3.58
CA VAL A 121 7.37 -3.89 -3.97
C VAL A 121 6.21 -3.46 -3.07
N HIS A 122 5.27 -4.36 -2.77
CA HIS A 122 4.15 -4.06 -1.87
C HIS A 122 4.59 -3.69 -0.45
N LEU A 123 5.61 -4.37 0.11
CA LEU A 123 6.16 -4.01 1.42
C LEU A 123 6.87 -2.64 1.41
N VAL A 124 7.54 -2.30 0.31
CA VAL A 124 8.13 -0.95 0.11
C VAL A 124 7.03 0.10 0.02
N ILE A 125 5.96 -0.16 -0.74
CA ILE A 125 4.79 0.73 -0.82
C ILE A 125 4.18 0.94 0.57
N ASP A 126 3.96 -0.12 1.34
CA ASP A 126 3.41 -0.04 2.70
C ASP A 126 4.23 0.89 3.60
N PHE A 127 5.57 0.79 3.55
CA PHE A 127 6.45 1.69 4.28
C PHE A 127 6.27 3.15 3.85
N ILE A 128 6.24 3.41 2.54
CA ILE A 128 6.12 4.74 1.97
C ILE A 128 4.78 5.38 2.33
N VAL A 129 3.66 4.70 2.06
CA VAL A 129 2.32 5.27 2.28
C VAL A 129 2.06 5.52 3.75
N LYS A 130 2.51 4.61 4.64
CA LYS A 130 2.40 4.80 6.09
C LYS A 130 3.17 6.02 6.58
N ARG A 131 4.38 6.26 6.03
CA ARG A 131 5.18 7.44 6.38
C ARG A 131 4.57 8.73 5.83
N LEU A 132 4.11 8.71 4.57
CA LEU A 132 3.46 9.86 3.94
C LEU A 132 2.17 10.22 4.67
N GLU A 133 1.35 9.25 5.08
CA GLU A 133 0.13 9.51 5.84
C GLU A 133 0.44 10.26 7.14
N VAL A 134 1.44 9.80 7.91
CA VAL A 134 1.88 10.49 9.14
C VAL A 134 2.32 11.93 8.85
N ILE A 135 3.07 12.15 7.78
CA ILE A 135 3.54 13.48 7.37
C ILE A 135 2.36 14.37 6.97
N MET A 136 1.45 13.89 6.12
CA MET A 136 0.30 14.67 5.65
C MET A 136 -0.63 15.06 6.81
N MET A 137 -0.79 14.17 7.80
CA MET A 137 -1.58 14.43 9.00
C MET A 137 -0.99 15.49 9.96
N GLN A 138 0.23 15.99 9.68
CA GLN A 138 0.87 17.08 10.41
C GLN A 138 0.87 18.41 9.64
N LYS A 139 0.39 18.41 8.39
CA LYS A 139 0.41 19.59 7.52
C LYS A 139 -0.85 20.45 7.66
N ARG A 140 -0.82 21.57 6.97
CA ARG A 140 -1.93 22.47 6.70
C ARG A 140 -2.10 22.58 5.19
N PHE A 141 -3.34 22.78 4.75
CA PHE A 141 -3.70 22.78 3.34
C PHE A 141 -4.57 23.99 2.99
N SER A 142 -4.26 24.64 1.87
CA SER A 142 -5.23 25.44 1.12
C SER A 142 -6.04 24.53 0.17
N GLN A 143 -7.06 25.06 -0.51
CA GLN A 143 -7.77 24.33 -1.57
C GLN A 143 -6.80 23.85 -2.67
N LEU A 144 -5.88 24.72 -3.10
CA LEU A 144 -4.83 24.37 -4.08
C LEU A 144 -3.86 23.32 -3.54
N GLY A 145 -3.59 23.33 -2.24
CA GLY A 145 -2.88 22.24 -1.56
C GLY A 145 -3.60 20.90 -1.65
N GLY A 146 -4.92 20.90 -1.47
CA GLY A 146 -5.74 19.70 -1.67
C GLY A 146 -5.60 19.14 -3.08
N LEU A 147 -5.66 20.01 -4.10
CA LEU A 147 -5.47 19.62 -5.51
C LEU A 147 -4.06 19.09 -5.77
N GLN A 148 -3.04 19.74 -5.22
CA GLN A 148 -1.65 19.28 -5.31
C GLN A 148 -1.50 17.87 -4.72
N LEU A 149 -2.05 17.61 -3.53
CA LEU A 149 -1.95 16.28 -2.90
C LEU A 149 -2.66 15.21 -3.73
N ASP A 150 -3.83 15.51 -4.30
CA ASP A 150 -4.53 14.58 -5.18
C ASP A 150 -3.66 14.22 -6.41
N ARG A 151 -3.02 15.22 -7.02
CA ARG A 151 -2.08 15.02 -8.12
C ARG A 151 -0.88 14.16 -7.71
N ASP A 152 -0.28 14.45 -6.55
CA ASP A 152 0.85 13.70 -6.02
C ASP A 152 0.49 12.24 -5.78
N VAL A 153 -0.65 11.98 -5.12
CA VAL A 153 -1.13 10.62 -4.86
C VAL A 153 -1.42 9.88 -6.18
N ARG A 154 -2.02 10.54 -7.18
CA ARG A 154 -2.24 9.93 -8.50
C ARG A 154 -0.93 9.58 -9.20
N ALA A 155 0.08 10.45 -9.14
CA ALA A 155 1.40 10.18 -9.70
C ALA A 155 2.07 8.98 -9.02
N LEU A 156 2.02 8.90 -7.69
CA LEU A 156 2.51 7.74 -6.93
C LEU A 156 1.78 6.45 -7.33
N VAL A 157 0.44 6.44 -7.32
CA VAL A 157 -0.36 5.27 -7.69
C VAL A 157 -0.02 4.81 -9.11
N SER A 158 0.08 5.74 -10.06
CA SER A 158 0.43 5.43 -11.46
C SER A 158 1.79 4.75 -11.56
N HIS A 159 2.81 5.32 -10.93
CA HIS A 159 4.15 4.76 -10.94
C HIS A 159 4.23 3.39 -10.26
N PHE A 160 3.70 3.25 -9.04
CA PHE A 160 3.75 1.96 -8.35
C PHE A 160 2.92 0.88 -9.04
N SER A 161 1.86 1.25 -9.75
CA SER A 161 1.09 0.31 -10.57
C SER A 161 1.90 -0.24 -11.75
N SER A 162 2.90 0.49 -12.27
CA SER A 162 3.75 0.00 -13.36
C SER A 162 4.90 -0.89 -12.85
N MET A 163 5.22 -0.82 -11.56
CA MET A 163 6.29 -1.61 -10.93
C MET A 163 5.87 -3.03 -10.56
N THR A 164 4.57 -3.34 -10.48
CA THR A 164 4.08 -4.65 -10.03
C THR A 164 2.91 -5.13 -10.90
N GLN A 165 2.69 -6.45 -10.95
CA GLN A 165 1.52 -7.02 -11.62
C GLN A 165 0.27 -7.02 -10.73
N ARG A 166 0.42 -6.79 -9.43
CA ARG A 166 -0.70 -6.73 -8.47
C ARG A 166 -1.22 -5.31 -8.34
N THR A 167 -2.52 -5.18 -8.06
CA THR A 167 -3.12 -3.87 -7.80
C THR A 167 -2.54 -3.24 -6.54
N VAL A 168 -2.23 -1.94 -6.61
CA VAL A 168 -1.72 -1.15 -5.47
C VAL A 168 -2.77 -0.21 -4.88
N ARG A 169 -3.96 -0.11 -5.49
CA ARG A 169 -4.97 0.90 -5.15
C ARG A 169 -5.41 0.83 -3.68
N ASP A 170 -5.48 -0.38 -3.12
CA ASP A 170 -5.86 -0.58 -1.71
C ASP A 170 -4.82 0.01 -0.75
N LYS A 171 -3.53 -0.03 -1.11
CA LYS A 171 -2.42 0.52 -0.31
C LYS A 171 -2.50 2.04 -0.20
N PHE A 172 -2.96 2.71 -1.26
CA PHE A 172 -3.10 4.16 -1.31
C PHE A 172 -4.47 4.67 -0.83
N ALA A 173 -5.42 3.78 -0.53
CA ALA A 173 -6.80 4.14 -0.28
C ALA A 173 -6.98 5.23 0.79
N ARG A 174 -6.20 5.19 1.87
CA ARG A 174 -6.26 6.21 2.94
C ARG A 174 -5.75 7.57 2.46
N LEU A 175 -4.63 7.63 1.75
CA LEU A 175 -4.11 8.86 1.15
C LEU A 175 -5.05 9.43 0.09
N THR A 176 -5.65 8.57 -0.74
CA THR A 176 -6.67 8.99 -1.72
C THR A 176 -7.91 9.55 -1.02
N GLN A 177 -8.38 8.90 0.04
CA GLN A 177 -9.51 9.39 0.85
C GLN A 177 -9.20 10.74 1.51
N MET A 178 -7.97 10.91 2.02
CA MET A 178 -7.52 12.20 2.54
C MET A 178 -7.54 13.27 1.46
N ALA A 179 -7.01 12.98 0.27
CA ALA A 179 -7.02 13.91 -0.86
C ALA A 179 -8.45 14.28 -1.28
N THR A 180 -9.39 13.32 -1.31
CA THR A 180 -10.82 13.60 -1.59
C THR A 180 -11.38 14.60 -0.57
N ILE A 181 -11.17 14.39 0.73
CA ILE A 181 -11.65 15.29 1.79
C ILE A 181 -11.03 16.68 1.65
N LEU A 182 -9.73 16.76 1.37
CA LEU A 182 -9.00 18.02 1.27
C LEU A 182 -9.37 18.83 0.02
N ASN A 183 -10.03 18.21 -0.96
CA ASN A 183 -10.52 18.87 -2.18
C ASN A 183 -11.98 19.36 -2.09
N LEU A 184 -12.68 19.09 -0.99
CA LEU A 184 -14.04 19.60 -0.81
C LEU A 184 -14.04 21.14 -0.81
N GLU A 185 -15.06 21.76 -1.40
CA GLU A 185 -15.22 23.21 -1.34
C GLU A 185 -15.81 23.63 0.01
N LYS A 186 -16.63 22.75 0.62
CA LYS A 186 -17.30 23.00 1.90
C LYS A 186 -17.28 21.78 2.80
N VAL A 187 -17.20 22.03 4.12
CA VAL A 187 -17.22 20.98 5.15
C VAL A 187 -18.42 20.03 5.03
N SER A 188 -19.59 20.52 4.62
CA SER A 188 -20.82 19.72 4.51
C SER A 188 -20.81 18.71 3.36
N GLU A 189 -20.00 18.93 2.32
CA GLU A 189 -19.95 18.05 1.13
C GLU A 189 -19.45 16.64 1.46
N ILE A 190 -18.76 16.46 2.59
CA ILE A 190 -18.39 15.12 3.06
C ILE A 190 -19.62 14.20 3.24
N LEU A 191 -20.78 14.77 3.55
CA LEU A 191 -22.03 14.02 3.73
C LEU A 191 -22.56 13.42 2.42
N ASP A 192 -22.14 13.96 1.27
CA ASP A 192 -22.49 13.41 -0.06
C ASP A 192 -21.69 12.14 -0.37
N PHE A 193 -20.63 11.87 0.40
CA PHE A 193 -19.76 10.72 0.23
C PHE A 193 -19.77 9.79 1.45
N TRP A 194 -20.52 10.09 2.50
CA TRP A 194 -20.42 9.39 3.79
C TRP A 194 -21.68 8.59 4.14
N GLY A 195 -21.52 7.49 4.90
CA GLY A 195 -22.63 6.65 5.34
C GLY A 195 -23.37 6.02 4.16
N GLU A 196 -24.70 6.16 4.15
CA GLU A 196 -25.55 5.63 3.07
C GLU A 196 -25.25 6.27 1.70
N ASN A 197 -24.63 7.45 1.68
CA ASN A 197 -24.27 8.16 0.46
C ASN A 197 -22.89 7.78 -0.09
N SER A 198 -22.15 6.85 0.54
CA SER A 198 -20.80 6.48 0.09
C SER A 198 -20.77 5.79 -1.27
N GLY A 199 -21.91 5.34 -1.78
CA GLY A 199 -22.01 4.60 -3.03
C GLY A 199 -21.03 3.41 -3.04
N PRO A 200 -20.21 3.23 -4.08
CA PRO A 200 -19.25 2.11 -4.16
C PRO A 200 -18.01 2.31 -3.27
N MET A 201 -17.81 3.49 -2.67
CA MET A 201 -16.61 3.81 -1.92
C MET A 201 -16.65 3.20 -0.52
N THR A 202 -15.70 2.31 -0.23
CA THR A 202 -15.49 1.80 1.12
C THR A 202 -14.51 2.69 1.88
N TRP A 203 -15.01 3.44 2.86
CA TRP A 203 -14.17 4.28 3.72
C TRP A 203 -13.23 3.44 4.59
N ARG A 204 -11.96 3.84 4.63
CA ARG A 204 -10.91 3.27 5.50
C ARG A 204 -10.48 4.24 6.60
N LEU A 205 -10.98 5.48 6.55
CA LEU A 205 -10.86 6.47 7.61
C LEU A 205 -12.05 6.33 8.57
N THR A 206 -11.78 6.41 9.86
CA THR A 206 -12.83 6.49 10.90
C THR A 206 -13.46 7.89 10.92
N PRO A 207 -14.66 8.07 11.52
CA PRO A 207 -15.26 9.40 11.69
C PRO A 207 -14.32 10.43 12.34
N ALA A 208 -13.52 10.00 13.32
CA ALA A 208 -12.56 10.85 14.00
C ALA A 208 -11.40 11.27 13.07
N GLU A 209 -10.92 10.35 12.24
CA GLU A 209 -9.90 10.64 11.23
C GLU A 209 -10.43 11.58 10.16
N VAL A 210 -11.66 11.41 9.68
CA VAL A 210 -12.30 12.34 8.72
C VAL A 210 -12.35 13.75 9.27
N ARG A 211 -12.82 13.93 10.52
CA ARG A 211 -12.82 15.25 11.17
C ARG A 211 -11.41 15.82 11.30
N ARG A 212 -10.44 14.98 11.62
CA ARG A 212 -9.04 15.40 11.72
C ARG A 212 -8.49 15.86 10.38
N VAL A 213 -8.80 15.16 9.28
CA VAL A 213 -8.38 15.53 7.92
C VAL A 213 -9.07 16.82 7.46
N LEU A 214 -10.38 16.97 7.70
CA LEU A 214 -11.10 18.22 7.46
C LEU A 214 -10.44 19.40 8.21
N GLY A 215 -9.99 19.17 9.45
CA GLY A 215 -9.30 20.17 10.26
C GLY A 215 -7.89 20.54 9.77
N LEU A 216 -7.35 19.87 8.74
CA LEU A 216 -6.09 20.27 8.11
C LEU A 216 -6.29 21.42 7.10
N ARG A 217 -7.52 21.65 6.63
CA ARG A 217 -7.88 22.79 5.76
C ARG A 217 -7.95 24.07 6.55
N VAL A 218 -7.16 25.07 6.15
CA VAL A 218 -7.00 26.32 6.91
C VAL A 218 -8.25 27.21 6.89
N ASP A 219 -9.10 27.04 5.88
CA ASP A 219 -10.33 27.80 5.66
C ASP A 219 -11.58 27.12 6.26
N PHE A 220 -11.46 25.86 6.70
CA PHE A 220 -12.57 25.13 7.31
C PHE A 220 -12.71 25.45 8.80
N LYS A 221 -13.89 25.94 9.18
CA LYS A 221 -14.18 26.33 10.56
C LYS A 221 -14.32 25.11 11.49
N PRO A 222 -13.63 25.06 12.64
CA PRO A 222 -13.73 23.95 13.59
C PRO A 222 -15.15 23.66 14.05
N GLU A 223 -15.99 24.68 14.21
CA GLU A 223 -17.38 24.54 14.65
C GLU A 223 -18.23 23.81 13.61
N ALA A 224 -18.00 24.08 12.32
CA ALA A 224 -18.68 23.39 11.21
C ALA A 224 -18.28 21.91 11.16
N ILE A 225 -17.00 21.60 11.40
CA ILE A 225 -16.50 20.22 11.44
C ILE A 225 -17.08 19.48 12.64
N ALA A 226 -17.17 20.12 13.82
CA ALA A 226 -17.74 19.54 15.02
C ALA A 226 -19.25 19.24 14.86
N ALA A 227 -19.98 20.08 14.12
CA ALA A 227 -21.41 19.93 13.88
C ALA A 227 -21.79 18.77 12.92
N LEU A 228 -20.83 18.21 12.17
CA LEU A 228 -21.09 17.08 11.26
C LEU A 228 -21.62 15.86 12.01
N LYS A 229 -22.52 15.12 11.37
CA LYS A 229 -23.00 13.81 11.82
C LYS A 229 -22.43 12.74 10.89
N LEU A 230 -21.29 12.19 11.30
CA LEU A 230 -20.55 11.12 10.62
C LEU A 230 -20.75 9.81 11.37
#